data_AF-A0A6J7ZZD3-F1
#
_entry.id   AF-A0A6J7ZZD3-F1
#
_cell.length_a   1.000
_cell.length_b   1.000
_cell.length_c   1.000
_cell.angle_alpha   90.00
_cell.angle_beta   90.00
_cell.angle_gamma   90.00
#
_symmetry.space_group_name_H-M   'P 1'
#
loop_
_entity.id
_entity.type
_entity.pdbx_description
1 polymer ?
#
loop_
_entity_poly.entity_id
_entity_poly.type
_entity_poly.pdbx_seq_one_letter_code
_entity_poly.pdbx_strand_id
1 'polypeptide(L)'
;MWSTEQSVIITEHSNYYEQMTLVIKQIKESGPDAPKPSLPKRPKSKLDSLFTQAKKRKTFNPQELHDYLRSKCVDHCGIDKKFLVEDVWNIQGILSTEQLLNILRRAARQVKRCEAQMLLLYIKFGAFLVRVKAWHEDKYDKNEIKESWRDWLKTNIDYSDRHARRLRNL
;
A
#
# COMPACT_ATOMS: atom_id res chain seq x y z
N MET A 1 -9.65 30.03 14.81
CA MET A 1 -9.28 30.32 16.21
C MET A 1 -9.04 28.99 16.91
N TRP A 2 -8.02 28.89 17.76
CA TRP A 2 -7.78 27.71 18.60
C TRP A 2 -8.86 27.64 19.69
N SER A 3 -9.32 26.43 20.05
CA SER A 3 -10.19 26.26 21.21
C SER A 3 -9.42 26.49 22.51
N THR A 4 -10.13 26.83 23.59
CA THR A 4 -9.53 27.02 24.92
C THR A 4 -8.69 25.81 25.34
N GLU A 5 -9.20 24.59 25.08
CA GLU A 5 -8.48 23.34 25.36
C GLU A 5 -7.20 23.21 24.52
N GLN A 6 -7.27 23.54 23.22
CA GLN A 6 -6.09 23.50 22.35
C GLN A 6 -5.03 24.51 22.77
N SER A 7 -5.45 25.71 23.17
CA SER A 7 -4.55 26.75 23.70
C SER A 7 -3.85 26.29 24.99
N VAL A 8 -4.57 25.62 25.90
CA VAL A 8 -3.96 25.04 27.12
C VAL A 8 -2.90 24.01 26.77
N ILE A 9 -3.17 23.10 25.83
CA ILE A 9 -2.19 22.09 25.37
C ILE A 9 -0.95 22.79 24.81
N ILE A 10 -1.12 23.82 23.97
CA ILE A 10 0.00 24.57 23.39
C ILE A 10 0.84 25.21 24.51
N THR A 11 0.21 25.89 25.47
CA THR A 11 0.92 26.57 26.57
C THR A 11 1.65 25.58 27.48
N GLU A 12 1.05 24.44 27.82
CA GLU A 12 1.72 23.41 28.62
C GLU A 12 2.98 22.86 27.94
N HIS A 13 2.90 22.59 26.63
CA HIS A 13 4.04 22.10 25.85
C HIS A 13 5.11 23.18 25.71
N SER A 14 4.74 24.43 25.44
CA SER A 14 5.70 25.55 25.37
C SER A 14 6.48 25.70 26.68
N ASN A 15 5.79 25.76 27.81
CA ASN A 15 6.42 25.88 29.13
C ASN A 15 7.36 24.70 29.43
N TYR A 16 6.95 23.48 29.07
CA TYR A 16 7.79 22.29 29.25
C TYR A 16 9.09 22.37 28.44
N TYR A 17 9.02 22.75 27.15
CA TYR A 17 10.21 22.84 26.31
C TYR A 17 11.14 24.00 26.72
N GLU A 18 10.58 25.13 27.16
CA GLU A 18 11.37 26.23 27.72
C GLU A 18 12.15 25.78 28.97
N GLN A 19 11.48 25.12 29.92
CA GLN A 19 12.13 24.58 31.11
C GLN A 19 13.19 23.52 30.77
N MET A 20 12.91 22.64 29.80
CA MET A 20 13.88 21.64 29.36
C MET A 20 15.13 22.28 28.73
N THR A 21 14.94 23.37 27.97
CA THR A 21 16.04 24.13 27.39
C THR A 21 16.93 24.74 28.48
N LEU A 22 16.34 25.25 29.56
CA LEU A 22 17.09 25.76 30.71
C LEU A 22 17.89 24.65 31.40
N VAL A 23 17.28 23.47 31.61
CA VAL A 23 17.99 22.33 32.20
C VAL A 23 19.17 21.89 31.33
N ILE A 24 19.01 21.84 30.00
CA ILE A 24 20.11 21.49 29.09
C ILE A 24 21.24 22.52 29.17
N LYS A 25 20.93 23.82 29.26
CA LYS A 25 21.95 24.87 29.45
C LYS A 25 22.71 24.66 30.77
N GLN A 26 21.99 24.41 31.86
CA GLN A 26 22.59 24.14 33.16
C GLN A 26 23.51 22.92 33.12
N ILE A 27 23.12 21.83 32.46
CA ILE A 27 23.96 20.63 32.28
C ILE A 27 25.23 20.96 31.48
N LYS A 28 25.12 21.77 30.42
CA LYS A 28 26.28 22.19 29.61
C LYS A 28 27.27 23.02 30.41
N GLU A 29 26.79 23.91 31.28
CA GLU A 29 27.63 24.79 32.09
C GLU A 29 28.23 24.08 33.31
N SER A 30 27.48 23.16 33.93
CA SER A 30 27.89 22.51 35.18
C SER A 30 28.75 21.26 34.97
N GLY A 31 28.72 20.66 33.77
CA GLY A 31 29.48 19.45 33.45
C GLY A 31 28.87 18.16 34.02
N PRO A 32 29.49 17.00 33.74
CA PRO A 32 28.94 15.68 34.07
C PRO A 32 28.96 15.33 35.57
N ASP A 33 29.83 15.98 36.35
CA ASP A 33 30.02 15.67 37.77
C ASP A 33 29.13 16.51 38.70
N ALA A 34 28.31 17.40 38.14
CA ALA A 34 27.38 18.23 38.90
C ALA A 34 26.15 17.44 39.39
N PRO A 35 25.50 17.89 40.48
CA PRO A 35 24.25 17.29 40.95
C PRO A 35 23.19 17.29 39.84
N LYS A 36 22.50 16.14 39.70
CA LYS A 36 21.47 15.95 38.68
C LYS A 36 20.36 17.01 38.82
N PRO A 37 20.10 17.84 37.79
CA PRO A 37 19.04 18.83 37.85
C PRO A 37 17.66 18.16 37.87
N SER A 38 16.69 18.83 38.51
CA SER A 38 15.30 18.38 38.48
C SER A 38 14.74 18.53 37.07
N LEU A 39 14.30 17.42 36.47
CA LEU A 39 13.69 17.45 35.15
C LEU A 39 12.24 17.94 35.23
N PRO A 40 11.80 18.83 34.32
CA PRO A 40 10.41 19.26 34.27
C PRO A 40 9.50 18.08 33.91
N LYS A 41 8.26 18.09 34.42
CA LYS A 41 7.28 17.04 34.14
C LYS A 41 6.71 17.22 32.74
N ARG A 42 6.73 16.14 31.94
CA ARG A 42 6.14 16.14 30.61
C ARG A 42 4.61 16.38 30.69
N PRO A 43 4.04 17.25 29.85
CA PRO A 43 2.59 17.42 29.75
C PRO A 43 1.88 16.09 29.44
N LYS A 44 0.68 15.89 29.99
CA LYS A 44 -0.12 14.67 29.78
C LYS A 44 -0.72 14.59 28.39
N SER A 45 -1.02 15.75 27.81
CA SER A 45 -1.58 15.91 26.48
C SER A 45 -0.53 15.63 25.40
N LYS A 46 -0.92 15.07 24.25
CA LYS A 46 -0.03 14.85 23.10
C LYS A 46 -0.26 15.94 22.06
N LEU A 47 0.80 16.53 21.50
CA LEU A 47 0.65 17.53 20.42
C LEU A 47 -0.09 16.97 19.20
N ASP A 48 0.02 15.66 18.94
CA ASP A 48 -0.71 14.99 17.86
C ASP A 48 -2.24 15.16 17.95
N SER A 49 -2.78 15.40 19.14
CA SER A 49 -4.23 15.64 19.30
C SER A 49 -4.68 17.02 18.78
N LEU A 50 -3.74 17.94 18.52
CA LEU A 50 -4.03 19.25 17.92
C LEU A 50 -4.23 19.16 16.40
N PHE A 51 -3.71 18.10 15.76
CA PHE A 51 -3.80 17.93 14.33
C PHE A 51 -4.93 16.98 13.98
N THR A 52 -5.69 17.32 12.94
CA THR A 52 -6.74 16.45 12.41
C THR A 52 -6.11 15.12 12.03
N GLN A 53 -6.45 14.05 12.74
CA GLN A 53 -5.93 12.72 12.45
C GLN A 53 -6.13 12.40 10.97
N ALA A 54 -5.05 12.05 10.27
CA ALA A 54 -5.15 11.55 8.91
C ALA A 54 -6.21 10.43 8.89
N LYS A 55 -7.20 10.54 7.99
CA LYS A 55 -8.31 9.58 7.86
C LYS A 55 -7.74 8.17 7.99
N LYS A 56 -8.12 7.45 9.05
CA LYS A 56 -7.73 6.05 9.24
C LYS A 56 -8.01 5.32 7.93
N ARG A 57 -6.96 4.72 7.34
CA ARG A 57 -7.12 3.92 6.12
C ARG A 57 -8.17 2.86 6.42
N LYS A 58 -9.26 2.84 5.64
CA LYS A 58 -10.33 1.87 5.80
C LYS A 58 -9.71 0.48 5.57
N THR A 59 -9.63 -0.32 6.62
CA THR A 59 -9.35 -1.75 6.51
C THR A 59 -10.59 -2.41 5.95
N PHE A 60 -10.51 -2.83 4.69
CA PHE A 60 -11.57 -3.59 4.04
C PHE A 60 -11.55 -5.02 4.57
N ASN A 61 -12.73 -5.58 4.87
CA ASN A 61 -12.84 -7.03 4.98
C ASN A 61 -12.70 -7.68 3.58
N PRO A 62 -12.44 -8.99 3.46
CA PRO A 62 -12.20 -9.63 2.17
C PRO A 62 -13.33 -9.42 1.14
N GLN A 63 -14.59 -9.43 1.59
CA GLN A 63 -15.76 -9.22 0.74
C GLN A 63 -15.84 -7.76 0.26
N GLU A 64 -15.64 -6.80 1.16
CA GLU A 64 -15.61 -5.38 0.82
C GLU A 64 -14.43 -5.04 -0.09
N LEU A 65 -13.28 -5.71 0.07
CA LEU A 65 -12.13 -5.55 -0.82
C LEU A 65 -12.45 -6.10 -2.21
N HIS A 66 -13.05 -7.28 -2.28
CA HIS A 66 -13.48 -7.88 -3.54
C HIS A 66 -14.52 -7.01 -4.26
N ASP A 67 -15.52 -6.47 -3.54
CA ASP A 67 -16.54 -5.60 -4.12
C ASP A 67 -15.98 -4.21 -4.49
N TYR A 68 -15.00 -3.71 -3.74
CA TYR A 68 -14.24 -2.52 -4.09
C TYR A 68 -13.43 -2.74 -5.38
N LEU A 69 -12.72 -3.87 -5.50
CA LEU A 69 -11.96 -4.21 -6.71
C LEU A 69 -12.91 -4.41 -7.90
N ARG A 70 -14.03 -5.10 -7.72
CA ARG A 70 -15.07 -5.24 -8.74
C ARG A 70 -15.59 -3.88 -9.20
N SER A 71 -15.96 -2.98 -8.29
CA SER A 71 -16.48 -1.66 -8.66
C SER A 71 -15.43 -0.73 -9.30
N LYS A 72 -14.13 -0.96 -9.08
CA LYS A 72 -13.04 -0.18 -9.68
C LYS A 72 -12.44 -0.78 -10.94
N CYS A 73 -12.63 -2.08 -11.18
CA CYS A 73 -11.96 -2.80 -12.27
C CYS A 73 -12.91 -3.25 -13.41
N VAL A 74 -14.22 -3.03 -13.32
CA VAL A 74 -15.18 -3.62 -14.29
C VAL A 74 -15.25 -2.94 -15.66
N ASP A 75 -14.91 -1.66 -15.83
CA ASP A 75 -15.21 -0.99 -17.12
C ASP A 75 -14.03 -0.70 -18.06
N HIS A 76 -12.82 -1.20 -17.81
CA HIS A 76 -11.65 -0.86 -18.66
C HIS A 76 -11.01 -2.08 -19.31
N CYS A 77 -11.81 -3.09 -19.64
CA CYS A 77 -11.37 -4.29 -20.35
C CYS A 77 -11.13 -4.06 -21.86
N GLY A 78 -10.84 -2.81 -22.26
CA GLY A 78 -10.16 -2.53 -23.51
C GLY A 78 -8.67 -2.51 -23.22
N ILE A 79 -7.97 -3.61 -23.49
CA ILE A 79 -6.53 -3.53 -23.75
C ILE A 79 -6.44 -2.72 -25.03
N ASP A 80 -6.35 -1.41 -24.90
CA ASP A 80 -6.08 -0.54 -26.03
C ASP A 80 -4.63 -0.84 -26.42
N LYS A 81 -4.45 -1.78 -27.37
CA LYS A 81 -3.15 -2.24 -27.88
C LYS A 81 -2.28 -1.06 -28.37
N LYS A 82 -2.90 0.11 -28.59
CA LYS A 82 -2.23 1.37 -28.96
C LYS A 82 -1.41 2.02 -27.85
N PHE A 83 -1.50 1.59 -26.59
CA PHE A 83 -0.76 2.20 -25.48
C PHE A 83 0.56 1.50 -25.12
N LEU A 84 1.01 0.54 -25.94
CA LEU A 84 2.37 0.03 -25.87
C LEU A 84 3.34 1.07 -26.45
N VAL A 85 3.76 1.99 -25.58
CA VAL A 85 5.18 2.33 -25.41
C VAL A 85 5.97 2.59 -26.70
N GLU A 86 5.67 3.69 -27.40
CA GLU A 86 6.67 4.33 -28.27
C GLU A 86 6.81 5.83 -27.94
N ASP A 87 5.73 6.54 -27.59
CA ASP A 87 5.77 8.00 -27.43
C ASP A 87 6.05 8.54 -26.00
N VAL A 88 6.23 7.69 -24.98
CA VAL A 88 6.29 8.16 -23.57
C VAL A 88 7.73 8.34 -23.04
N TRP A 89 8.75 7.85 -23.76
CA TRP A 89 10.13 7.84 -23.27
C TRP A 89 11.03 8.88 -23.92
N ASN A 90 10.54 9.64 -24.91
CA ASN A 90 11.34 10.69 -25.51
C ASN A 90 11.27 11.98 -24.67
N ILE A 91 12.29 12.20 -23.85
CA ILE A 91 12.46 13.41 -23.04
C ILE A 91 12.93 14.60 -23.92
N GLN A 92 13.43 14.33 -25.12
CA GLN A 92 13.86 15.37 -26.06
C GLN A 92 12.63 16.13 -26.59
N GLY A 93 12.40 17.33 -26.07
CA GLY A 93 11.25 18.17 -26.39
C GLY A 93 10.41 18.60 -25.18
N ILE A 94 10.74 18.15 -23.97
CA ILE A 94 10.12 18.67 -22.75
C ILE A 94 10.75 20.03 -22.42
N LEU A 95 9.98 21.11 -22.58
CA LEU A 95 10.45 22.48 -22.42
C LEU A 95 10.18 23.05 -21.02
N SER A 96 9.38 22.36 -20.20
CA SER A 96 9.05 22.83 -18.85
C SER A 96 8.88 21.73 -17.80
N THR A 97 9.13 22.09 -16.54
CA THR A 97 8.90 21.24 -15.36
C THR A 97 7.43 20.81 -15.24
N GLU A 98 6.49 21.67 -15.62
CA GLU A 98 5.07 21.36 -15.56
C GLU A 98 4.67 20.27 -16.57
N GLN A 99 5.22 20.32 -17.79
CA GLN A 99 5.03 19.28 -18.80
C GLN A 99 5.56 17.94 -18.30
N LEU A 100 6.76 17.92 -17.70
CA LEU A 100 7.35 16.73 -17.11
C LEU A 100 6.46 16.14 -16.00
N LEU A 101 6.00 16.98 -15.07
CA LEU A 101 5.13 16.54 -13.98
C LEU A 101 3.80 15.97 -14.48
N ASN A 102 3.24 16.54 -15.55
CA ASN A 102 2.02 16.02 -16.16
C ASN A 102 2.23 14.66 -16.83
N ILE A 103 3.36 14.45 -17.52
CA ILE A 103 3.74 13.15 -18.09
C ILE A 103 3.92 12.12 -16.97
N LEU A 104 4.66 12.45 -15.91
CA LEU A 104 4.88 11.54 -14.77
C LEU A 104 3.57 11.18 -14.07
N ARG A 105 2.66 12.13 -13.87
CA ARG A 105 1.32 11.83 -13.30
C ARG A 105 0.50 10.93 -14.20
N ARG A 106 0.61 11.08 -15.53
CA ARG A 106 -0.06 10.21 -16.50
C ARG A 106 0.52 8.80 -16.46
N ALA A 107 1.85 8.67 -16.47
CA ALA A 107 2.53 7.39 -16.34
C ALA A 107 2.18 6.69 -15.01
N ALA A 108 2.21 7.40 -13.89
CA ALA A 108 1.85 6.86 -12.58
C ALA A 108 0.39 6.38 -12.52
N ARG A 109 -0.55 7.10 -13.14
CA ARG A 109 -1.94 6.64 -13.27
C ARG A 109 -2.04 5.38 -14.13
N GLN A 110 -1.22 5.26 -15.17
CA GLN A 110 -1.19 4.10 -16.05
C GLN A 110 -0.64 2.86 -15.34
N VAL A 111 0.48 2.99 -14.62
CA VAL A 111 1.03 1.90 -13.80
C VAL A 111 -0.03 1.37 -12.84
N LYS A 112 -0.72 2.25 -12.12
CA LYS A 112 -1.82 1.86 -11.22
C LYS A 112 -2.96 1.13 -11.92
N ARG A 113 -3.30 1.51 -13.17
CA ARG A 113 -4.30 0.81 -13.97
C ARG A 113 -3.82 -0.58 -14.37
N CYS A 114 -2.58 -0.71 -14.85
CA CYS A 114 -1.98 -1.99 -15.20
C CYS A 114 -1.90 -2.91 -13.99
N GLU A 115 -1.50 -2.40 -12.81
CA GLU A 115 -1.50 -3.17 -11.56
C GLU A 115 -2.90 -3.70 -11.20
N ALA A 116 -3.91 -2.84 -11.27
CA ALA A 116 -5.29 -3.23 -11.00
C ALA A 116 -5.81 -4.28 -12.01
N GLN A 117 -5.45 -4.14 -13.29
CA GLN A 117 -5.79 -5.09 -14.35
C GLN A 117 -5.09 -6.44 -14.15
N MET A 118 -3.80 -6.43 -13.80
CA MET A 118 -3.04 -7.64 -13.48
C MET A 118 -3.64 -8.37 -12.28
N LEU A 119 -4.04 -7.64 -11.24
CA LEU A 119 -4.73 -8.22 -10.10
C LEU A 119 -6.06 -8.86 -10.51
N LEU A 120 -6.88 -8.18 -11.31
CA LEU A 120 -8.12 -8.74 -11.84
C LEU A 120 -7.87 -10.00 -12.68
N LEU A 121 -6.83 -9.99 -13.51
CA LEU A 121 -6.43 -11.15 -14.31
C LEU A 121 -6.04 -12.33 -13.41
N TYR A 122 -5.26 -12.09 -12.36
CA TYR A 122 -4.90 -13.12 -11.38
C TYR A 122 -6.12 -13.70 -10.67
N ILE A 123 -7.09 -12.87 -10.27
CA ILE A 123 -8.34 -13.33 -9.65
C ILE A 123 -9.14 -14.19 -10.64
N LYS A 124 -9.32 -13.72 -11.88
CA LYS A 124 -10.05 -14.48 -12.92
C LYS A 124 -9.35 -15.80 -13.23
N PHE A 125 -8.03 -15.79 -13.34
CA PHE A 125 -7.25 -17.00 -13.59
C PHE A 125 -7.29 -17.96 -12.40
N GLY A 126 -7.23 -17.45 -11.16
CA GLY A 126 -7.44 -18.23 -9.94
C GLY A 126 -8.80 -18.94 -9.92
N ALA A 127 -9.88 -18.22 -10.22
CA ALA A 127 -11.22 -18.79 -10.33
C ALA A 127 -11.32 -19.85 -11.45
N PHE A 128 -10.64 -19.63 -12.58
CA PHE A 128 -10.55 -20.61 -13.65
C PHE A 128 -9.78 -21.88 -13.20
N LEU A 129 -8.65 -21.73 -12.50
CA LEU A 129 -7.88 -22.85 -11.95
C LEU A 129 -8.68 -23.71 -10.95
N VAL A 130 -9.63 -23.14 -10.21
CA VAL A 130 -10.55 -23.92 -9.36
C VAL A 130 -11.37 -24.88 -10.21
N ARG A 131 -11.95 -24.40 -11.32
CA ARG A 131 -12.76 -25.22 -12.23
C ARG A 131 -11.93 -26.28 -12.94
N VAL A 132 -10.74 -25.90 -13.43
CA VAL A 132 -9.82 -26.84 -14.10
C VAL A 132 -9.36 -27.93 -13.14
N LYS A 133 -9.10 -27.60 -11.87
CA LYS A 133 -8.75 -28.62 -10.86
C LYS A 133 -9.89 -29.60 -10.59
N ALA A 134 -11.11 -29.10 -10.44
CA ALA A 134 -12.28 -29.97 -10.24
C ALA A 134 -12.49 -30.91 -11.45
N TRP A 135 -12.34 -30.39 -12.67
CA TRP A 135 -12.38 -31.20 -13.88
C TRP A 135 -11.25 -32.23 -13.91
N HIS A 136 -10.04 -31.86 -13.53
CA HIS A 136 -8.91 -32.79 -13.47
C HIS A 136 -9.15 -33.89 -12.45
N GLU A 137 -9.66 -33.57 -11.27
CA GLU A 137 -10.00 -34.55 -10.22
C GLU A 137 -11.04 -35.56 -10.73
N ASP A 138 -12.12 -35.10 -11.37
CA ASP A 138 -13.12 -35.97 -12.01
C ASP A 138 -12.50 -36.91 -13.06
N LYS A 139 -11.54 -36.41 -13.85
CA LYS A 139 -10.85 -37.19 -14.89
C LYS A 139 -9.81 -38.15 -14.33
N TYR A 140 -9.17 -37.78 -13.23
CA TYR A 140 -8.24 -38.64 -12.50
C TYR A 140 -8.99 -39.83 -11.88
N ASP A 141 -10.14 -39.58 -11.25
CA ASP A 141 -10.99 -40.61 -10.65
C ASP A 141 -11.54 -41.60 -11.69
N LYS A 142 -11.76 -41.15 -12.92
CA LYS A 142 -12.16 -41.98 -14.06
C LYS A 142 -11.00 -42.72 -14.73
N ASN A 143 -9.77 -42.59 -14.23
CA ASN A 143 -8.54 -43.11 -14.83
C ASN A 143 -8.27 -42.59 -16.27
N GLU A 144 -8.86 -41.47 -16.67
CA GLU A 144 -8.59 -40.83 -17.96
C GLU A 144 -7.27 -40.05 -17.94
N ILE A 145 -6.93 -39.48 -16.77
CA ILE A 145 -5.65 -38.83 -16.52
C ILE A 145 -4.92 -39.63 -15.44
N LYS A 146 -3.66 -39.99 -15.69
CA LYS A 146 -2.83 -40.75 -14.75
C LYS A 146 -1.89 -39.88 -13.92
N GLU A 147 -1.62 -38.67 -14.40
CA GLU A 147 -0.72 -37.73 -13.75
C GLU A 147 -1.38 -37.07 -12.54
N SER A 148 -0.59 -36.77 -11.50
CA SER A 148 -1.08 -35.96 -10.39
C SER A 148 -1.34 -34.52 -10.87
N TRP A 149 -2.24 -33.80 -10.20
CA TRP A 149 -2.52 -32.38 -10.53
C TRP A 149 -1.24 -31.52 -10.60
N ARG A 150 -0.27 -31.80 -9.73
CA ARG A 150 1.01 -31.08 -9.71
C ARG A 150 1.82 -31.33 -10.97
N ASP A 151 1.93 -32.59 -11.37
CA ASP A 151 2.72 -32.99 -12.53
C ASP A 151 2.02 -32.53 -13.80
N TRP A 152 0.69 -32.66 -13.86
CA TRP A 152 -0.13 -32.17 -14.96
C TRP A 152 0.07 -30.67 -15.20
N LEU A 153 0.04 -29.84 -14.15
CA LEU A 153 0.32 -28.40 -14.28
C LEU A 153 1.73 -28.12 -14.79
N LYS A 154 2.73 -28.86 -14.30
CA LYS A 154 4.12 -28.66 -14.70
C LYS A 154 4.35 -29.06 -16.15
N THR A 155 3.78 -30.18 -16.58
CA THR A 155 3.94 -30.71 -17.94
C THR A 155 3.16 -29.90 -18.98
N ASN A 156 1.93 -29.50 -18.68
CA ASN A 156 1.04 -28.92 -19.70
C ASN A 156 1.15 -27.40 -19.84
N ILE A 157 1.48 -26.68 -18.76
CA ILE A 157 1.49 -25.20 -18.76
C ILE A 157 2.71 -24.59 -18.07
N ASP A 158 3.75 -25.40 -17.79
CA ASP A 158 4.97 -25.01 -17.06
C ASP A 158 4.70 -24.22 -15.76
N TYR A 159 3.70 -24.67 -15.01
CA TYR A 159 3.20 -23.90 -13.87
C TYR A 159 3.39 -24.62 -12.54
N SER A 160 3.84 -23.88 -11.52
CA SER A 160 4.05 -24.48 -10.20
C SER A 160 2.73 -24.62 -9.43
N ASP A 161 2.50 -25.80 -8.84
CA ASP A 161 1.31 -26.06 -8.02
C ASP A 161 1.25 -25.13 -6.79
N ARG A 162 2.39 -24.73 -6.21
CA ARG A 162 2.44 -23.75 -5.12
C ARG A 162 1.84 -22.41 -5.55
N HIS A 163 2.18 -21.93 -6.75
CA HIS A 163 1.65 -20.68 -7.27
C HIS A 163 0.18 -20.80 -7.66
N ALA A 164 -0.22 -21.90 -8.30
CA ALA A 164 -1.61 -22.21 -8.60
C ALA A 164 -2.49 -22.25 -7.33
N ARG A 165 -2.01 -22.87 -6.25
CA ARG A 165 -2.69 -22.86 -4.94
C ARG A 165 -2.88 -21.46 -4.40
N ARG A 166 -1.85 -20.62 -4.46
CA ARG A 166 -1.93 -19.22 -4.01
C ARG A 166 -2.98 -18.44 -4.80
N LEU A 167 -3.04 -18.60 -6.11
CA LEU A 167 -4.00 -17.90 -6.97
C LEU A 167 -5.44 -18.38 -6.77
N ARG A 168 -5.66 -19.67 -6.48
CA ARG A 168 -6.98 -20.20 -6.16
C ARG A 168 -7.55 -19.70 -4.83
N ASN A 169 -6.69 -19.16 -3.95
CA ASN A 169 -7.04 -18.64 -2.63
C ASN A 169 -7.05 -17.09 -2.56
N LEU A 170 -6.92 -16.41 -3.71
CA LEU A 170 -7.10 -14.95 -3.83
C LEU A 170 -8.59 -14.61 -3.88
#